data_AF-A0A552H5Y2-F1
#
_entry.id   AF-A0A552H5Y2-F1
#
_cell.length_a   1.000
_cell.length_b   1.000
_cell.length_c   1.000
_cell.angle_alpha   90.00
_cell.angle_beta   90.00
_cell.angle_gamma   90.00
#
_symmetry.space_group_name_H-M   'P 1'
#
loop_
_entity.id
_entity.type
_entity.pdbx_description
1 polymer ?
#
loop_
_entity_poly.entity_id
_entity_poly.type
_entity_poly.pdbx_seq_one_letter_code
_entity_poly.pdbx_strand_id
1 'polypeptide(L)'
;MVKFIDLFAGIGGFRIAFENLGCQCVFSSEWNKFSRKTYEANFNDSPDGDITLIPALTIPDHDILTAGFPCQPFSIAGVTKHNALGTRHGFDHPTQGTLFFEVVRIIREKRPKAFILENVKNLQSHDKGKTFEVIKNTLAEDLNYHIYYQVIDARSLVPQNRKRIFIVGFEKPSRFMFPEIPDIHPKIKDILEGEVDSKYTLTDHLWNYLQKYADKHKEKGNGFGYGLVNLEGIARTLSARYYKDGSEILIPQQGKNPRRLTPRECARLMGFPEKFIIPVSDNQAYKQFGNAVVPPVVEAIGREILLSLNNPILDQKNSLDSSRKNPIIKQLELALVF
;
A
#
# COMPACT_ATOMS: atom_id res chain seq x y z
N MET A 1 0.32 17.48 -15.45
CA MET A 1 0.09 16.05 -15.11
C MET A 1 0.86 15.77 -13.84
N VAL A 2 0.22 15.18 -12.82
CA VAL A 2 0.87 14.87 -11.54
C VAL A 2 1.82 13.69 -11.75
N LYS A 3 3.07 13.83 -11.30
CA LYS A 3 4.10 12.79 -11.42
C LYS A 3 4.23 12.02 -10.10
N PHE A 4 4.41 10.71 -10.17
CA PHE A 4 4.66 9.89 -9.00
C PHE A 4 5.79 8.89 -9.23
N ILE A 5 6.35 8.39 -8.13
CA ILE A 5 7.30 7.27 -8.13
C ILE A 5 6.75 6.07 -7.36
N ASP A 6 7.15 4.87 -7.79
CA ASP A 6 6.66 3.59 -7.27
C ASP A 6 7.81 2.79 -6.62
N LEU A 7 8.01 2.97 -5.31
CA LEU A 7 9.04 2.28 -4.55
C LEU A 7 8.53 0.96 -3.99
N PHE A 8 9.39 -0.07 -3.97
CA PHE A 8 9.00 -1.44 -3.62
C PHE A 8 7.81 -1.89 -4.47
N ALA A 9 7.93 -1.62 -5.78
CA ALA A 9 6.81 -1.61 -6.71
C ALA A 9 6.07 -2.95 -6.79
N GLY A 10 6.75 -4.05 -6.51
CA GLY A 10 6.23 -5.40 -6.66
C GLY A 10 5.74 -5.60 -8.09
N ILE A 11 4.43 -5.75 -8.24
CA ILE A 11 3.76 -5.92 -9.53
C ILE A 11 2.93 -4.71 -9.95
N GLY A 12 3.19 -3.53 -9.37
CA GLY A 12 2.63 -2.24 -9.78
C GLY A 12 1.22 -1.96 -9.27
N GLY A 13 0.88 -2.41 -8.05
CA GLY A 13 -0.42 -2.14 -7.47
C GLY A 13 -0.67 -0.65 -7.20
N PHE A 14 0.36 0.10 -6.77
CA PHE A 14 0.30 1.56 -6.68
C PHE A 14 0.24 2.21 -8.05
N ARG A 15 1.05 1.74 -9.01
CA ARG A 15 1.05 2.26 -10.37
C ARG A 15 -0.31 2.19 -11.04
N ILE A 16 -0.98 1.04 -11.00
CA ILE A 16 -2.34 0.88 -11.54
C ILE A 16 -3.28 1.93 -10.94
N ALA A 17 -3.28 2.06 -9.62
CA ALA A 17 -4.16 2.99 -8.93
C ALA A 17 -3.92 4.45 -9.33
N PHE A 18 -2.66 4.90 -9.41
CA PHE A 18 -2.34 6.29 -9.74
C PHE A 18 -2.44 6.59 -11.24
N GLU A 19 -2.12 5.66 -12.13
CA GLU A 19 -2.34 5.83 -13.58
C GLU A 19 -3.84 5.88 -13.93
N ASN A 20 -4.70 5.12 -13.23
CA ASN A 20 -6.16 5.22 -13.36
C ASN A 20 -6.68 6.63 -13.00
N LEU A 21 -5.97 7.35 -12.12
CA LEU A 21 -6.28 8.73 -11.74
C LEU A 21 -5.65 9.77 -12.67
N GLY A 22 -4.97 9.35 -13.74
CA GLY A 22 -4.32 10.23 -14.71
C GLY A 22 -2.96 10.76 -14.26
N CYS A 23 -2.33 10.16 -13.24
CA CYS A 23 -0.96 10.47 -12.85
C CYS A 23 0.05 9.71 -13.74
N GLN A 24 1.28 10.23 -13.81
CA GLN A 24 2.37 9.62 -14.58
C GLN A 24 3.41 9.00 -13.65
N CYS A 25 3.69 7.71 -13.80
CA CYS A 25 4.84 7.08 -13.16
C CYS A 25 6.13 7.57 -13.84
N VAL A 26 7.06 8.14 -13.08
CA VAL A 26 8.35 8.63 -13.61
C VAL A 26 9.57 7.86 -13.10
N PHE A 27 9.37 6.99 -12.12
CA PHE A 27 10.41 6.11 -11.58
C PHE A 27 9.74 4.96 -10.84
N SER A 28 10.30 3.76 -10.95
CA SER A 28 9.90 2.60 -10.15
C SER A 28 11.11 1.82 -9.69
N SER A 29 11.04 1.19 -8.51
CA SER A 29 12.13 0.35 -7.98
C SER A 29 11.58 -0.95 -7.39
N GLU A 30 12.11 -2.06 -7.87
CA GLU A 30 11.80 -3.42 -7.43
C GLU A 30 13.00 -4.34 -7.64
N TRP A 31 13.51 -4.91 -6.56
CA TRP A 31 14.67 -5.79 -6.56
C TRP A 31 14.37 -7.23 -7.00
N ASN A 32 13.13 -7.72 -6.81
CA ASN A 32 12.80 -9.10 -7.08
C ASN A 32 12.66 -9.34 -8.58
N LYS A 33 13.57 -10.16 -9.12
CA LYS A 33 13.61 -10.52 -10.56
C LYS A 33 12.26 -10.98 -11.13
N PHE A 34 11.48 -11.75 -10.37
CA PHE A 34 10.18 -12.24 -10.86
C PHE A 34 9.12 -11.15 -10.84
N SER A 35 9.11 -10.30 -9.81
CA SER A 35 8.23 -9.12 -9.74
C SER A 35 8.51 -8.16 -10.89
N ARG A 36 9.79 -7.84 -11.16
CA ARG A 36 10.23 -7.04 -12.32
C ARG A 36 9.70 -7.61 -13.64
N LYS A 37 9.83 -8.93 -13.85
CA LYS A 37 9.31 -9.59 -15.06
C LYS A 37 7.80 -9.37 -15.23
N THR A 38 7.03 -9.50 -14.14
CA THR A 38 5.58 -9.25 -14.17
C THR A 38 5.28 -7.77 -14.41
N TYR A 39 6.04 -6.87 -13.80
CA TYR A 39 5.91 -5.42 -13.96
C TYR A 39 6.16 -4.99 -15.42
N GLU A 40 7.30 -5.39 -15.99
CA GLU A 40 7.68 -5.12 -17.38
C GLU A 40 6.62 -5.58 -18.38
N ALA A 41 6.05 -6.77 -18.17
CA ALA A 41 5.01 -7.32 -19.04
C ALA A 41 3.71 -6.50 -19.03
N ASN A 42 3.43 -5.73 -17.98
CA ASN A 42 2.18 -4.96 -17.83
C ASN A 42 2.33 -3.47 -18.11
N PHE A 43 3.52 -2.89 -17.91
CA PHE A 43 3.74 -1.45 -18.02
C PHE A 43 4.72 -1.05 -19.11
N ASN A 44 5.35 -2.03 -19.79
CA ASN A 44 6.42 -1.79 -20.76
C ASN A 44 7.53 -0.88 -20.20
N ASP A 45 7.80 -1.05 -18.90
CA ASP A 45 8.74 -0.29 -18.09
C ASP A 45 9.49 -1.26 -17.17
N SER A 46 10.80 -1.08 -17.02
CA SER A 46 11.65 -1.93 -16.19
C SER A 46 11.99 -1.20 -14.91
N PRO A 47 11.47 -1.63 -13.74
CA PRO A 47 11.83 -1.02 -12.48
C PRO A 47 13.33 -1.05 -12.24
N ASP A 48 13.86 -0.03 -11.60
CA ASP A 48 15.22 -0.05 -11.09
C ASP A 48 15.37 -1.12 -10.00
N GLY A 49 16.60 -1.54 -9.74
CA GLY A 49 16.91 -2.66 -8.85
C GLY A 49 16.80 -2.32 -7.36
N ASP A 50 17.80 -2.78 -6.62
CA ASP A 50 17.90 -2.55 -5.18
C ASP A 50 17.98 -1.06 -4.86
N ILE A 51 16.95 -0.53 -4.19
CA ILE A 51 16.83 0.89 -3.85
C ILE A 51 17.98 1.40 -2.97
N THR A 52 18.62 0.51 -2.20
CA THR A 52 19.76 0.85 -1.33
C THR A 52 21.00 1.26 -2.14
N LEU A 53 21.07 0.86 -3.41
CA LEU A 53 22.17 1.16 -4.32
C LEU A 53 21.91 2.40 -5.20
N ILE A 54 20.70 2.97 -5.13
CA ILE A 54 20.28 4.08 -5.99
C ILE A 54 20.45 5.41 -5.25
N PRO A 55 21.33 6.31 -5.72
CA PRO A 55 21.45 7.64 -5.14
C PRO A 55 20.13 8.40 -5.21
N ALA A 56 19.71 9.03 -4.11
CA ALA A 56 18.41 9.71 -4.07
C ALA A 56 18.35 10.88 -5.06
N LEU A 57 19.49 11.57 -5.26
CA LEU A 57 19.62 12.69 -6.19
C LEU A 57 19.34 12.30 -7.65
N THR A 58 19.60 11.04 -8.03
CA THR A 58 19.36 10.57 -9.41
C THR A 58 17.90 10.21 -9.67
N ILE A 59 17.08 10.10 -8.63
CA ILE A 59 15.64 9.84 -8.79
C ILE A 59 14.97 11.11 -9.34
N PRO A 60 14.13 11.01 -10.40
CA PRO A 60 13.43 12.16 -10.98
C PRO A 60 12.58 12.93 -9.97
N ASP A 61 12.41 14.22 -10.22
CA ASP A 61 11.44 15.05 -9.48
C ASP A 61 10.03 14.51 -9.67
N HIS A 62 9.27 14.47 -8.58
CA HIS A 62 7.93 13.91 -8.53
C HIS A 62 7.07 14.62 -7.48
N ASP A 63 5.75 14.61 -7.70
CA ASP A 63 4.79 15.21 -6.79
C ASP A 63 4.39 14.24 -5.67
N ILE A 64 4.30 12.94 -5.98
CA ILE A 64 3.83 11.90 -5.06
C ILE A 64 4.83 10.75 -4.97
N LEU A 65 5.20 10.35 -3.76
CA LEU A 65 5.95 9.12 -3.51
C LEU A 65 5.02 8.00 -3.02
N THR A 66 5.07 6.83 -3.66
CA THR A 66 4.34 5.63 -3.19
C THR A 66 5.32 4.56 -2.71
N ALA A 67 5.01 3.91 -1.58
CA ALA A 67 5.85 2.82 -1.08
C ALA A 67 5.10 1.78 -0.23
N GLY A 68 5.14 0.51 -0.64
CA GLY A 68 4.71 -0.64 0.17
C GLY A 68 5.91 -1.32 0.82
N PHE A 69 6.55 -0.66 1.79
CA PHE A 69 7.81 -1.14 2.34
C PHE A 69 7.61 -2.33 3.31
N PRO A 70 8.57 -3.28 3.39
CA PRO A 70 8.43 -4.43 4.28
C PRO A 70 8.50 -4.06 5.76
N CYS A 71 7.73 -4.76 6.60
CA CYS A 71 7.69 -4.56 8.04
C CYS A 71 8.97 -5.12 8.70
N GLN A 72 9.85 -4.24 9.20
CA GLN A 72 11.09 -4.59 9.91
C GLN A 72 11.11 -3.91 11.31
N PRO A 73 11.61 -4.55 12.37
CA PRO A 73 11.84 -3.87 13.64
C PRO A 73 12.99 -2.86 13.53
N PHE A 74 12.90 -1.75 14.29
CA PHE A 74 14.00 -0.77 14.41
C PHE A 74 14.76 -0.99 15.72
N SER A 75 16.09 -1.05 15.68
CA SER A 75 16.91 -1.15 16.90
C SER A 75 16.93 0.18 17.65
N ILE A 76 16.36 0.20 18.86
CA ILE A 76 16.22 1.39 19.72
C ILE A 76 17.58 1.98 20.12
N ALA A 77 18.63 1.17 20.22
CA ALA A 77 19.96 1.62 20.63
C ALA A 77 20.54 2.72 19.73
N GLY A 78 20.00 2.90 18.52
CA GLY A 78 20.31 4.02 17.64
C GLY A 78 19.45 5.25 17.75
N VAL A 79 18.25 5.12 18.29
CA VAL A 79 17.28 6.21 18.41
C VAL A 79 17.44 6.91 19.77
N THR A 80 17.82 6.20 20.84
CA THR A 80 17.90 6.75 22.21
C THR A 80 19.16 7.56 22.53
N LYS A 81 20.22 7.54 21.70
CA LYS A 81 21.45 8.33 21.96
C LYS A 81 21.27 9.84 21.74
N HIS A 82 20.25 10.27 20.98
CA HIS A 82 20.06 11.69 20.65
C HIS A 82 19.33 12.48 21.74
N ASN A 83 18.44 11.85 22.51
CA ASN A 83 17.72 12.55 23.58
C ASN A 83 18.60 12.84 24.82
N ALA A 84 19.69 12.10 25.01
CA ALA A 84 20.57 12.25 26.17
C ALA A 84 21.77 13.21 25.97
N LEU A 85 22.11 13.55 24.71
CA LEU A 85 23.37 14.25 24.39
C LEU A 85 23.20 15.62 23.71
N GLY A 86 21.97 16.13 23.51
CA GLY A 86 21.73 17.50 23.03
C GLY A 86 22.37 17.87 21.68
N THR A 87 22.84 16.87 20.92
CA THR A 87 23.61 17.06 19.69
C THR A 87 22.69 16.94 18.49
N ARG A 88 22.39 18.09 17.88
CA ARG A 88 21.73 18.20 16.57
C ARG A 88 22.72 17.88 15.46
N HIS A 89 23.16 16.63 15.27
CA HIS A 89 23.80 16.23 14.01
C HIS A 89 23.63 14.72 13.74
N GLY A 90 23.09 14.42 12.55
CA GLY A 90 23.53 13.30 11.71
C GLY A 90 22.86 11.96 11.94
N PHE A 91 22.12 11.49 10.94
CA PHE A 91 21.50 10.16 10.80
C PHE A 91 22.52 9.00 10.69
N ASP A 92 23.74 9.12 11.25
CA ASP A 92 24.85 8.15 11.07
C ASP A 92 24.76 6.91 11.98
N HIS A 93 23.56 6.43 12.30
CA HIS A 93 23.37 5.28 13.18
C HIS A 93 22.96 3.99 12.42
N PRO A 94 23.42 2.79 12.82
CA PRO A 94 23.09 1.47 12.22
C PRO A 94 21.61 1.08 12.06
N THR A 95 20.64 1.95 12.39
CA THR A 95 19.25 1.81 11.95
C THR A 95 19.08 2.05 10.44
N GLN A 96 20.09 2.63 9.77
CA GLN A 96 20.21 2.80 8.31
C GLN A 96 19.99 1.50 7.49
N GLY A 97 20.09 0.30 8.09
CA GLY A 97 19.92 -0.97 7.36
C GLY A 97 18.47 -1.39 7.06
N THR A 98 17.46 -0.57 7.37
CA THR A 98 16.05 -0.93 7.13
C THR A 98 15.43 -0.13 5.99
N LEU A 99 14.55 -0.76 5.23
CA LEU A 99 14.01 -0.22 3.97
C LEU A 99 13.08 0.98 4.17
N PHE A 100 12.57 1.22 5.39
CA PHE A 100 11.89 2.46 5.72
C PHE A 100 12.82 3.68 5.65
N PHE A 101 14.09 3.56 6.09
CA PHE A 101 15.00 4.70 6.03
C PHE A 101 15.46 5.01 4.59
N GLU A 102 15.37 4.06 3.66
CA GLU A 102 15.52 4.33 2.23
C GLU A 102 14.39 5.21 1.70
N VAL A 103 13.14 4.98 2.15
CA VAL A 103 12.03 5.89 1.86
C VAL A 103 12.31 7.29 2.43
N VAL A 104 12.75 7.37 3.69
CA VAL A 104 13.07 8.64 4.37
C VAL A 104 14.18 9.39 3.63
N ARG A 105 15.24 8.69 3.19
CA ARG A 105 16.35 9.24 2.41
C ARG A 105 15.86 9.91 1.14
N ILE A 106 14.93 9.27 0.42
CA ILE A 106 14.36 9.78 -0.83
C ILE A 106 13.39 10.95 -0.55
N ILE A 107 12.52 10.85 0.46
CA ILE A 107 11.62 11.96 0.84
C ILE A 107 12.43 13.22 1.22
N ARG A 108 13.54 13.04 1.96
CA ARG A 108 14.41 14.14 2.36
C ARG A 108 15.04 14.86 1.16
N GLU A 109 15.56 14.08 0.22
CA GLU A 109 16.24 14.60 -0.98
C GLU A 109 15.24 15.22 -1.96
N LYS A 110 14.15 14.51 -2.27
CA LYS A 110 13.24 14.85 -3.37
C LYS A 110 12.08 15.75 -2.95
N ARG A 111 11.79 15.84 -1.65
CA ARG A 111 10.73 16.70 -1.08
C ARG A 111 9.39 16.60 -1.86
N PRO A 112 8.80 15.40 -2.05
CA PRO A 112 7.54 15.27 -2.77
C PRO A 112 6.42 16.02 -2.04
N LYS A 113 5.47 16.58 -2.80
CA LYS A 113 4.32 17.31 -2.22
C LYS A 113 3.46 16.41 -1.32
N ALA A 114 3.37 15.13 -1.67
CA ALA A 114 2.71 14.13 -0.84
C ALA A 114 3.41 12.76 -0.92
N PHE A 115 3.10 11.89 0.04
CA PHE A 115 3.44 10.48 -0.05
C PHE A 115 2.29 9.60 0.44
N ILE A 116 2.29 8.34 0.01
CA ILE A 116 1.46 7.27 0.55
C ILE A 116 2.32 6.04 0.84
N LEU A 117 2.31 5.61 2.09
CA LEU A 117 2.99 4.42 2.57
C LEU A 117 1.95 3.38 2.97
N GLU A 118 2.20 2.11 2.63
CA GLU A 118 1.37 0.98 3.03
C GLU A 118 2.17 0.00 3.89
N ASN A 119 1.51 -0.59 4.89
CA ASN A 119 2.07 -1.67 5.68
C ASN A 119 0.99 -2.56 6.34
N VAL A 120 1.43 -3.63 7.02
CA VAL A 120 0.55 -4.53 7.75
C VAL A 120 -0.21 -3.81 8.88
N LYS A 121 -1.47 -4.20 9.10
CA LYS A 121 -2.34 -3.60 10.16
C LYS A 121 -1.70 -3.59 11.55
N ASN A 122 -0.84 -4.56 11.84
CA ASN A 122 -0.21 -4.75 13.14
C ASN A 122 1.01 -3.85 13.38
N LEU A 123 1.40 -3.01 12.41
CA LEU A 123 2.52 -2.07 12.55
C LEU A 123 2.37 -1.20 13.80
N GLN A 124 1.14 -0.74 14.11
CA GLN A 124 0.86 0.09 15.30
C GLN A 124 1.17 -0.59 16.63
N SER A 125 1.09 -1.93 16.67
CA SER A 125 1.38 -2.74 17.87
C SER A 125 2.77 -3.39 17.82
N HIS A 126 3.48 -3.26 16.69
CA HIS A 126 4.74 -3.94 16.46
C HIS A 126 5.82 -3.43 17.41
N ASP A 127 6.61 -4.35 17.97
CA ASP A 127 7.60 -4.06 19.02
C ASP A 127 7.03 -3.17 20.14
N LYS A 128 5.84 -3.52 20.63
CA LYS A 128 5.10 -2.78 21.67
C LYS A 128 4.82 -1.31 21.28
N GLY A 129 4.61 -1.05 19.99
CA GLY A 129 4.29 0.26 19.42
C GLY A 129 5.49 1.11 18.99
N LYS A 130 6.70 0.72 19.42
CA LYS A 130 7.92 1.51 19.19
C LYS A 130 8.25 1.68 17.71
N THR A 131 7.98 0.66 16.90
CA THR A 131 8.24 0.72 15.46
C THR A 131 7.41 1.83 14.80
N PHE A 132 6.13 1.92 15.15
CA PHE A 132 5.24 2.91 14.59
C PHE A 132 5.52 4.33 15.11
N GLU A 133 5.92 4.47 16.38
CA GLU A 133 6.35 5.76 16.92
C GLU A 133 7.57 6.33 16.20
N VAL A 134 8.58 5.50 15.92
CA VAL A 134 9.75 5.92 15.13
C VAL A 134 9.32 6.40 13.74
N ILE A 135 8.45 5.65 13.05
CA ILE A 135 7.94 6.05 11.73
C ILE A 135 7.24 7.41 11.80
N LYS A 136 6.33 7.59 12.77
CA LYS A 136 5.60 8.86 12.92
C LYS A 136 6.54 10.02 13.18
N ASN A 137 7.44 9.89 14.15
CA ASN A 137 8.36 10.96 14.52
C ASN A 137 9.30 11.32 13.36
N THR A 138 9.81 10.32 12.64
CA THR A 138 10.68 10.60 11.49
C THR A 138 9.93 11.28 10.34
N LEU A 139 8.69 10.90 10.06
CA LEU A 139 7.92 11.57 9.00
C LEU A 139 7.44 12.97 9.42
N ALA A 140 6.94 13.11 10.65
CA ALA A 140 6.33 14.34 11.12
C ALA A 140 7.34 15.37 11.63
N GLU A 141 8.28 14.95 12.48
CA GLU A 141 9.21 15.85 13.16
C GLU A 141 10.52 16.01 12.37
N ASP A 142 11.13 14.90 11.93
CA ASP A 142 12.45 14.96 11.27
C ASP A 142 12.34 15.46 9.81
N LEU A 143 11.28 15.05 9.11
CA LEU A 143 11.03 15.44 7.71
C LEU A 143 10.05 16.62 7.58
N ASN A 144 9.38 17.02 8.66
CA ASN A 144 8.40 18.11 8.69
C ASN A 144 7.26 17.91 7.68
N TYR A 145 6.58 16.75 7.73
CA TYR A 145 5.37 16.45 6.96
C TYR A 145 4.13 16.35 7.85
N HIS A 146 2.99 16.80 7.34
CA HIS A 146 1.69 16.59 7.98
C HIS A 146 1.18 15.19 7.65
N ILE A 147 1.16 14.29 8.63
CA ILE A 147 0.81 12.88 8.43
C ILE A 147 -0.61 12.53 8.92
N TYR A 148 -1.24 11.63 8.19
CA TYR A 148 -2.54 11.02 8.46
C TYR A 148 -2.38 9.51 8.34
N TYR A 149 -3.01 8.73 9.20
CA TYR A 149 -2.96 7.28 9.07
C TYR A 149 -4.27 6.60 9.47
N GLN A 150 -4.62 5.52 8.78
CA GLN A 150 -5.81 4.74 9.04
C GLN A 150 -5.60 3.28 8.65
N VAL A 151 -6.20 2.37 9.43
CA VAL A 151 -6.32 0.96 9.03
C VAL A 151 -7.57 0.80 8.19
N ILE A 152 -7.41 0.35 6.96
CA ILE A 152 -8.49 0.16 5.99
C ILE A 152 -8.59 -1.33 5.64
N ASP A 153 -9.82 -1.85 5.62
CA ASP A 153 -10.12 -3.20 5.15
C ASP A 153 -10.57 -3.16 3.68
N ALA A 154 -9.95 -3.98 2.84
CA ALA A 154 -10.31 -4.07 1.43
C ALA A 154 -11.64 -4.80 1.17
N ARG A 155 -12.24 -5.44 2.21
CA ARG A 155 -13.45 -6.26 2.08
C ARG A 155 -14.64 -5.59 1.40
N SER A 156 -14.70 -4.26 1.45
CA SER A 156 -15.76 -3.46 0.85
C SER A 156 -15.64 -3.36 -0.67
N LEU A 157 -14.44 -3.57 -1.23
CA LEU A 157 -14.14 -3.43 -2.66
C LEU A 157 -13.74 -4.75 -3.33
N VAL A 158 -13.19 -5.69 -2.58
CA VAL A 158 -12.81 -7.03 -3.06
C VAL A 158 -13.29 -8.10 -2.08
N PRO A 159 -13.56 -9.35 -2.51
CA PRO A 159 -14.14 -10.37 -1.64
C PRO A 159 -13.09 -11.00 -0.72
N GLN A 160 -12.36 -10.18 0.04
CA GLN A 160 -11.23 -10.58 0.88
C GLN A 160 -11.15 -9.71 2.13
N ASN A 161 -11.01 -10.34 3.30
CA ASN A 161 -10.53 -9.63 4.48
C ASN A 161 -9.05 -9.28 4.27
N ARG A 162 -8.73 -8.00 4.10
CA ARG A 162 -7.34 -7.53 3.97
C ARG A 162 -7.21 -6.14 4.56
N LYS A 163 -6.91 -6.12 5.86
CA LYS A 163 -6.63 -4.91 6.62
C LYS A 163 -5.18 -4.49 6.47
N ARG A 164 -4.96 -3.23 6.12
CA ARG A 164 -3.64 -2.59 5.99
C ARG A 164 -3.65 -1.20 6.60
N ILE A 165 -2.54 -0.78 7.17
CA ILE A 165 -2.36 0.62 7.57
C ILE A 165 -1.85 1.39 6.37
N PHE A 166 -2.47 2.53 6.11
CA PHE A 166 -2.00 3.51 5.16
C PHE A 166 -1.55 4.74 5.92
N ILE A 167 -0.41 5.31 5.54
CA ILE A 167 0.14 6.56 6.08
C ILE A 167 0.28 7.52 4.91
N VAL A 168 -0.46 8.61 4.95
CA VAL A 168 -0.43 9.66 3.94
C VAL A 168 0.23 10.89 4.56
N GLY A 169 1.17 11.49 3.87
CA GLY A 169 1.84 12.72 4.33
C GLY A 169 1.82 13.81 3.28
N PHE A 170 1.76 15.07 3.73
CA PHE A 170 1.82 16.26 2.88
C PHE A 170 2.92 17.20 3.36
N GLU A 171 3.68 17.76 2.42
CA GLU A 171 4.73 18.74 2.75
C GLU A 171 4.13 20.02 3.35
N LYS A 172 2.93 20.41 2.89
CA LYS A 172 2.19 21.57 3.38
C LYS A 172 0.92 21.13 4.11
N PRO A 173 0.40 21.93 5.05
CA PRO A 173 -0.88 21.67 5.69
C PRO A 173 -2.00 21.44 4.66
N SER A 174 -2.77 20.38 4.87
CA SER A 174 -3.82 19.95 3.95
C SER A 174 -5.08 19.53 4.70
N ARG A 175 -6.26 19.63 4.07
CA ARG A 175 -7.51 19.08 4.62
C ARG A 175 -7.73 17.66 4.11
N PHE A 176 -6.78 16.78 4.38
CA PHE A 176 -6.90 15.39 3.98
C PHE A 176 -7.78 14.60 4.96
N MET A 177 -8.65 13.78 4.39
CA MET A 177 -9.37 12.72 5.09
C MET A 177 -9.25 11.44 4.27
N PHE A 178 -9.18 10.30 4.95
CA PHE A 178 -9.30 9.02 4.25
C PHE A 178 -10.70 8.87 3.65
N PRO A 179 -10.82 8.20 2.48
CA PRO A 179 -12.10 8.06 1.80
C PRO A 179 -13.07 7.21 2.62
N GLU A 180 -14.35 7.54 2.53
CA GLU A 180 -15.41 6.60 2.83
C GLU A 180 -15.48 5.58 1.68
N ILE A 181 -15.14 4.32 1.98
CA ILE A 181 -15.11 3.27 0.96
C ILE A 181 -16.52 2.69 0.83
N PRO A 182 -17.15 2.76 -0.36
CA PRO A 182 -18.46 2.15 -0.58
C PRO A 182 -18.35 0.64 -0.42
N ASP A 183 -19.31 0.04 0.28
CA ASP A 183 -19.42 -1.42 0.40
C ASP A 183 -20.25 -1.96 -0.75
N ILE A 184 -19.57 -2.47 -1.78
CA ILE A 184 -20.23 -3.09 -2.94
C ILE A 184 -20.51 -4.58 -2.73
N HIS A 185 -20.28 -5.09 -1.51
CA HIS A 185 -20.52 -6.49 -1.09
C HIS A 185 -20.04 -7.53 -2.12
N PRO A 186 -18.77 -7.47 -2.55
CA PRO A 186 -18.25 -8.40 -3.56
C PRO A 186 -18.21 -9.83 -2.98
N LYS A 187 -18.43 -10.82 -3.85
CA LYS A 187 -18.50 -12.23 -3.45
C LYS A 187 -17.41 -13.05 -4.09
N ILE A 188 -17.01 -14.15 -3.43
CA ILE A 188 -15.99 -15.06 -3.97
C ILE A 188 -16.41 -15.62 -5.32
N LYS A 189 -17.67 -15.98 -5.52
CA LYS A 189 -18.13 -16.52 -6.81
C LYS A 189 -17.86 -15.58 -7.99
N ASP A 190 -17.84 -14.26 -7.77
CA ASP A 190 -17.71 -13.25 -8.82
C ASP A 190 -16.29 -13.18 -9.40
N ILE A 191 -15.30 -13.73 -8.68
CA ILE A 191 -13.90 -13.75 -9.13
C ILE A 191 -13.48 -15.09 -9.74
N LEU A 192 -14.31 -16.12 -9.66
CA LEU A 192 -13.94 -17.47 -10.07
C LEU A 192 -13.92 -17.62 -11.60
N GLU A 193 -13.01 -18.46 -12.09
CA GLU A 193 -13.02 -18.92 -13.48
C GLU A 193 -14.07 -20.02 -13.68
N GLY A 194 -14.66 -20.07 -14.87
CA GLY A 194 -15.68 -21.07 -15.21
C GLY A 194 -15.09 -22.49 -15.28
N GLU A 195 -14.05 -22.66 -16.09
CA GLU A 195 -13.31 -23.92 -16.20
C GLU A 195 -11.91 -23.78 -15.61
N VAL A 196 -11.54 -24.68 -14.70
CA VAL A 196 -10.27 -24.66 -13.98
C VAL A 196 -9.56 -26.00 -14.11
N ASP A 197 -8.27 -25.97 -14.42
CA ASP A 197 -7.43 -27.15 -14.52
C ASP A 197 -7.43 -27.96 -13.21
N SER A 198 -7.56 -29.28 -13.33
CA SER A 198 -7.52 -30.24 -12.22
C SER A 198 -6.27 -30.14 -11.35
N LYS A 199 -5.15 -29.60 -11.85
CA LYS A 199 -3.91 -29.39 -11.08
C LYS A 199 -4.12 -28.48 -9.85
N TYR A 200 -5.17 -27.65 -9.85
CA TYR A 200 -5.50 -26.78 -8.72
C TYR A 200 -6.30 -27.49 -7.62
N THR A 201 -6.95 -28.62 -7.93
CA THR A 201 -7.61 -29.48 -6.95
C THR A 201 -6.56 -30.12 -6.03
N LEU A 202 -6.78 -30.05 -4.72
CA LEU A 202 -5.87 -30.62 -3.74
C LEU A 202 -5.79 -32.14 -3.90
N THR A 203 -4.58 -32.68 -3.78
CA THR A 203 -4.37 -34.13 -3.69
C THR A 203 -4.98 -34.67 -2.40
N ASP A 204 -5.39 -35.93 -2.41
CA ASP A 204 -5.95 -36.59 -1.22
C ASP A 204 -4.99 -36.51 -0.03
N HIS A 205 -3.69 -36.67 -0.28
CA HIS A 205 -2.67 -36.56 0.76
C HIS A 205 -2.67 -35.17 1.42
N LEU A 206 -2.65 -34.09 0.62
CA LEU A 206 -2.62 -32.73 1.14
C LEU A 206 -3.93 -32.36 1.83
N TRP A 207 -5.07 -32.77 1.27
CA TRP A 207 -6.37 -32.51 1.87
C TRP A 207 -6.51 -33.19 3.24
N ASN A 208 -6.17 -34.47 3.31
CA ASN A 208 -6.16 -35.23 4.56
C ASN A 208 -5.20 -34.62 5.61
N TYR A 209 -4.04 -34.13 5.17
CA TYR A 209 -3.10 -33.44 6.05
C TYR A 209 -3.70 -32.16 6.65
N LEU A 210 -4.32 -31.32 5.82
CA LEU A 210 -4.94 -30.07 6.27
C LEU A 210 -6.11 -30.31 7.23
N GLN A 211 -6.92 -31.35 6.98
CA GLN A 211 -8.00 -31.77 7.89
C GLN A 211 -7.45 -32.17 9.26
N LYS A 212 -6.48 -33.11 9.30
CA LYS A 212 -5.84 -33.54 10.55
C LYS A 212 -5.16 -32.39 11.30
N TYR A 213 -4.54 -31.47 10.57
CA TYR A 213 -3.90 -30.30 11.16
C TYR A 213 -4.93 -29.39 11.84
N ALA A 214 -6.05 -29.10 11.17
CA ALA A 214 -7.13 -28.29 11.73
C ALA A 214 -7.74 -28.93 12.99
N ASP A 215 -8.01 -30.23 12.96
CA ASP A 215 -8.57 -30.96 14.12
C ASP A 215 -7.64 -30.89 15.34
N LYS A 216 -6.34 -31.15 15.14
CA LYS A 216 -5.32 -31.06 16.20
C LYS A 216 -5.22 -29.66 16.82
N HIS A 217 -5.41 -28.61 16.03
CA HIS A 217 -5.38 -27.24 16.54
C HIS A 217 -6.66 -26.87 17.28
N LYS A 218 -7.82 -27.34 16.80
CA LYS A 218 -9.12 -27.18 17.45
C LYS A 218 -9.15 -27.85 18.83
N GLU A 219 -8.59 -29.06 18.96
CA GLU A 219 -8.45 -29.76 20.24
C GLU A 219 -7.63 -28.97 21.28
N LYS A 220 -6.66 -28.17 20.81
CA LYS A 220 -5.84 -27.30 21.66
C LYS A 220 -6.48 -25.93 21.96
N GLY A 221 -7.74 -25.73 21.59
CA GLY A 221 -8.44 -24.45 21.73
C GLY A 221 -7.97 -23.37 20.76
N ASN A 222 -7.22 -23.72 19.70
CA ASN A 222 -6.73 -22.77 18.71
C ASN A 222 -7.58 -22.80 17.43
N GLY A 223 -7.72 -21.65 16.77
CA GLY A 223 -8.43 -21.52 15.49
C GLY A 223 -7.58 -21.72 14.22
N PHE A 224 -6.40 -22.34 14.32
CA PHE A 224 -5.52 -22.57 13.16
C PHE A 224 -6.01 -23.74 12.30
N GLY A 225 -5.84 -23.64 10.99
CA GLY A 225 -6.29 -24.65 10.02
C GLY A 225 -6.42 -24.06 8.62
N TYR A 226 -7.17 -24.74 7.76
CA TYR A 226 -7.50 -24.23 6.43
C TYR A 226 -8.75 -23.33 6.44
N GLY A 227 -8.96 -22.58 5.36
CA GLY A 227 -10.11 -21.72 5.13
C GLY A 227 -10.92 -22.21 3.94
N LEU A 228 -11.96 -22.99 4.19
CA LEU A 228 -12.95 -23.33 3.16
C LEU A 228 -13.90 -22.15 2.98
N VAL A 229 -13.98 -21.59 1.77
CA VAL A 229 -14.75 -20.36 1.52
C VAL A 229 -16.24 -20.63 1.35
N ASN A 230 -17.06 -19.68 1.82
CA ASN A 230 -18.43 -19.53 1.35
C ASN A 230 -18.41 -18.73 0.04
N LEU A 231 -18.98 -19.29 -1.04
CA LEU A 231 -18.98 -18.65 -2.37
C LEU A 231 -19.76 -17.33 -2.41
N GLU A 232 -20.76 -17.17 -1.54
CA GLU A 232 -21.52 -15.92 -1.37
C GLU A 232 -20.86 -14.94 -0.38
N GLY A 233 -19.73 -15.32 0.22
CA GLY A 233 -19.02 -14.53 1.22
C GLY A 233 -17.68 -13.99 0.72
N ILE A 234 -16.79 -13.71 1.67
CA ILE A 234 -15.43 -13.21 1.45
C ILE A 234 -14.37 -14.18 1.96
N ALA A 235 -13.19 -14.15 1.37
CA ALA A 235 -12.05 -14.96 1.79
C ALA A 235 -11.29 -14.37 2.99
N ARG A 236 -10.42 -15.21 3.59
CA ARG A 236 -9.32 -14.75 4.44
C ARG A 236 -8.28 -13.99 3.60
N THR A 237 -7.31 -13.36 4.25
CA THR A 237 -6.23 -12.66 3.56
C THR A 237 -5.40 -13.62 2.71
N LEU A 238 -5.22 -13.30 1.43
CA LEU A 238 -4.23 -13.94 0.57
C LEU A 238 -2.83 -13.52 1.05
N SER A 239 -2.10 -14.46 1.63
CA SER A 239 -0.75 -14.22 2.15
C SER A 239 0.31 -14.59 1.13
N ALA A 240 1.53 -14.07 1.28
CA ALA A 240 2.67 -14.52 0.49
C ALA A 240 3.12 -15.95 0.81
N ARG A 241 2.49 -16.64 1.78
CA ARG A 241 2.69 -18.08 2.06
C ARG A 241 1.70 -18.97 1.32
N TYR A 242 0.69 -18.40 0.66
CA TYR A 242 -0.32 -19.13 -0.11
C TYR A 242 0.28 -20.05 -1.18
N TYR A 243 1.49 -19.76 -1.67
CA TYR A 243 2.20 -20.62 -2.62
C TYR A 243 2.50 -22.03 -2.07
N LYS A 244 2.56 -22.22 -0.74
CA LYS A 244 2.94 -23.49 -0.11
C LYS A 244 1.85 -24.55 -0.29
N ASP A 245 0.65 -24.25 0.18
CA ASP A 245 -0.46 -25.20 0.22
C ASP A 245 -1.82 -24.56 -0.12
N GLY A 246 -1.90 -23.23 -0.18
CA GLY A 246 -3.13 -22.49 -0.42
C GLY A 246 -4.16 -22.60 0.71
N SER A 247 -3.74 -23.06 1.90
CA SER A 247 -4.64 -23.42 2.99
C SER A 247 -5.50 -22.26 3.48
N GLU A 248 -5.09 -21.00 3.31
CA GLU A 248 -5.88 -19.86 3.77
C GLU A 248 -7.20 -19.68 3.01
N ILE A 249 -7.25 -20.12 1.74
CA ILE A 249 -8.38 -19.91 0.82
C ILE A 249 -8.53 -21.12 -0.09
N LEU A 250 -9.48 -22.00 0.24
CA LEU A 250 -9.83 -23.19 -0.53
C LEU A 250 -11.26 -23.08 -1.06
N ILE A 251 -11.42 -23.28 -2.36
CA ILE A 251 -12.70 -23.26 -3.07
C ILE A 251 -13.37 -24.64 -2.95
N PRO A 252 -14.58 -24.75 -2.40
CA PRO A 252 -15.29 -26.02 -2.31
C PRO A 252 -15.65 -26.55 -3.71
N GLN A 253 -15.65 -27.87 -3.86
CA GLN A 253 -16.04 -28.55 -5.09
C GLN A 253 -17.04 -29.67 -4.76
N GLN A 254 -17.99 -29.91 -5.67
CA GLN A 254 -18.92 -31.03 -5.53
C GLN A 254 -18.23 -32.34 -5.97
N GLY A 255 -18.23 -33.35 -5.09
CA GLY A 255 -17.69 -34.68 -5.39
C GLY A 255 -16.17 -34.75 -5.58
N LYS A 256 -15.43 -33.69 -5.23
CA LYS A 256 -13.96 -33.61 -5.34
C LYS A 256 -13.39 -32.91 -4.11
N ASN A 257 -12.09 -33.07 -3.87
CA ASN A 257 -11.39 -32.25 -2.87
C ASN A 257 -11.51 -30.76 -3.23
N PRO A 258 -11.38 -29.85 -2.24
CA PRO A 258 -11.29 -28.43 -2.50
C PRO A 258 -10.12 -28.10 -3.44
N ARG A 259 -10.20 -26.98 -4.16
CA ARG A 259 -9.07 -26.44 -4.94
C ARG A 259 -8.52 -25.15 -4.37
N ARG A 260 -7.30 -24.85 -4.77
CA ARG A 260 -6.71 -23.53 -4.64
C ARG A 260 -7.34 -22.56 -5.66
N LEU A 261 -7.15 -21.27 -5.40
CA LEU A 261 -7.35 -20.23 -6.39
C LEU A 261 -6.32 -20.37 -7.52
N THR A 262 -6.71 -20.07 -8.75
CA THR A 262 -5.73 -19.88 -9.84
C THR A 262 -5.01 -18.54 -9.68
N PRO A 263 -3.86 -18.32 -10.35
CA PRO A 263 -3.24 -16.99 -10.39
C PRO A 263 -4.16 -15.89 -10.92
N ARG A 264 -5.04 -16.18 -11.89
CA ARG A 264 -6.02 -15.22 -12.41
C ARG A 264 -7.07 -14.87 -11.37
N GLU A 265 -7.59 -15.86 -10.65
CA GLU A 265 -8.53 -15.63 -9.54
C GLU A 265 -7.87 -14.85 -8.40
N CYS A 266 -6.57 -15.08 -8.11
CA CYS A 266 -5.81 -14.25 -7.17
C CYS A 266 -5.69 -12.79 -7.63
N ALA A 267 -5.46 -12.54 -8.93
CA ALA A 267 -5.43 -11.20 -9.49
C ALA A 267 -6.78 -10.48 -9.28
N ARG A 268 -7.89 -11.15 -9.60
CA ARG A 268 -9.25 -10.64 -9.38
C ARG A 268 -9.55 -10.41 -7.90
N LEU A 269 -9.17 -11.34 -7.02
CA LEU A 269 -9.30 -11.22 -5.56
C LEU A 269 -8.57 -9.98 -5.00
N MET A 270 -7.47 -9.59 -5.63
CA MET A 270 -6.68 -8.41 -5.26
C MET A 270 -7.14 -7.13 -5.97
N GLY A 271 -8.12 -7.20 -6.89
CA GLY A 271 -8.63 -6.06 -7.65
C GLY A 271 -7.71 -5.62 -8.80
N PHE A 272 -6.85 -6.51 -9.31
CA PHE A 272 -6.05 -6.23 -10.50
C PHE A 272 -6.90 -6.32 -11.77
N PRO A 273 -6.56 -5.58 -12.85
CA PRO A 273 -7.31 -5.62 -14.11
C PRO A 273 -7.44 -7.02 -14.69
N GLU A 274 -8.57 -7.31 -15.35
CA GLU A 274 -8.82 -8.63 -15.94
C GLU A 274 -7.73 -9.06 -16.94
N LYS A 275 -7.21 -8.09 -17.70
CA LYS A 275 -6.15 -8.32 -18.71
C LYS A 275 -4.73 -8.28 -18.12
N PHE A 276 -4.56 -8.21 -16.80
CA PHE A 276 -3.24 -8.18 -16.17
C PHE A 276 -2.44 -9.43 -16.53
N ILE A 277 -1.25 -9.27 -17.11
CA ILE A 277 -0.42 -10.34 -17.63
C ILE A 277 0.36 -11.01 -16.49
N ILE A 278 0.37 -12.34 -16.46
CA ILE A 278 1.04 -13.14 -15.42
C ILE A 278 2.12 -14.02 -16.10
N PRO A 279 3.36 -13.51 -16.30
CA PRO A 279 4.39 -14.19 -17.10
C PRO A 279 5.30 -15.11 -16.27
N VAL A 280 4.86 -15.48 -15.07
CA VAL A 280 5.64 -16.25 -14.07
C VAL A 280 4.90 -17.53 -13.68
N SER A 281 5.58 -18.45 -13.01
CA SER A 281 4.95 -19.66 -12.50
C SER A 281 3.91 -19.35 -11.41
N ASP A 282 2.94 -20.25 -11.23
CA ASP A 282 1.89 -20.14 -10.21
C ASP A 282 2.48 -19.80 -8.83
N ASN A 283 3.54 -20.48 -8.42
CA ASN A 283 4.20 -20.23 -7.14
C ASN A 283 4.75 -18.81 -6.99
N GLN A 284 5.25 -18.21 -8.06
CA GLN A 284 5.71 -16.82 -8.03
C GLN A 284 4.52 -15.85 -8.06
N ALA A 285 3.50 -16.13 -8.87
CA ALA A 285 2.28 -15.33 -8.92
C ALA A 285 1.59 -15.26 -7.55
N TYR A 286 1.48 -16.39 -6.84
CA TYR A 286 0.92 -16.41 -5.48
C TYR A 286 1.71 -15.55 -4.48
N LYS A 287 3.05 -15.55 -4.57
CA LYS A 287 3.88 -14.66 -3.73
C LYS A 287 3.67 -13.19 -4.09
N GLN A 288 3.61 -12.88 -5.38
CA GLN A 288 3.40 -11.54 -5.89
C GLN A 288 2.06 -10.97 -5.42
N PHE A 289 0.94 -11.67 -5.66
CA PHE A 289 -0.38 -11.23 -5.21
C PHE A 289 -0.53 -11.23 -3.69
N GLY A 290 0.10 -12.18 -2.98
CA GLY A 290 0.10 -12.20 -1.52
C GLY A 290 0.76 -10.96 -0.89
N ASN A 291 1.81 -10.43 -1.55
CA ASN A 291 2.53 -9.22 -1.12
C ASN A 291 1.95 -7.91 -1.68
N ALA A 292 1.17 -7.95 -2.75
CA ALA A 292 0.66 -6.75 -3.39
C ALA A 292 -0.29 -5.93 -2.50
N VAL A 293 -0.38 -4.62 -2.77
CA VAL A 293 -1.50 -3.78 -2.32
C VAL A 293 -2.77 -4.13 -3.11
N VAL A 294 -3.93 -3.65 -2.64
CA VAL A 294 -5.21 -3.77 -3.35
C VAL A 294 -5.42 -2.48 -4.16
N PRO A 295 -5.26 -2.47 -5.49
CA PRO A 295 -5.28 -1.25 -6.28
C PRO A 295 -6.55 -0.41 -6.08
N PRO A 296 -7.78 -0.97 -6.01
CA PRO A 296 -8.99 -0.18 -5.74
C PRO A 296 -8.96 0.61 -4.42
N VAL A 297 -8.35 0.07 -3.36
CA VAL A 297 -8.20 0.79 -2.09
C VAL A 297 -7.21 1.95 -2.24
N VAL A 298 -6.09 1.69 -2.91
CA VAL A 298 -5.08 2.72 -3.16
C VAL A 298 -5.64 3.83 -4.06
N GLU A 299 -6.44 3.48 -5.06
CA GLU A 299 -7.08 4.44 -5.98
C GLU A 299 -8.06 5.36 -5.22
N ALA A 300 -8.87 4.80 -4.31
CA ALA A 300 -9.75 5.59 -3.46
C ALA A 300 -8.97 6.59 -2.60
N ILE A 301 -7.86 6.16 -1.98
CA ILE A 301 -7.00 7.06 -1.17
C ILE A 301 -6.29 8.08 -2.07
N GLY A 302 -5.79 7.65 -3.23
CA GLY A 302 -5.10 8.50 -4.21
C GLY A 302 -5.99 9.64 -4.70
N ARG A 303 -7.29 9.38 -4.90
CA ARG A 303 -8.27 10.42 -5.24
C ARG A 303 -8.32 11.53 -4.17
N GLU A 304 -8.40 11.17 -2.90
CA GLU A 304 -8.40 12.14 -1.79
C GLU A 304 -7.07 12.89 -1.67
N ILE A 305 -5.94 12.22 -1.96
CA ILE A 305 -4.62 12.87 -2.03
C ILE A 305 -4.60 13.93 -3.14
N LEU A 306 -5.10 13.62 -4.33
CA LEU A 306 -5.12 14.57 -5.45
C LEU A 306 -6.06 15.76 -5.19
N LEU A 307 -7.24 15.51 -4.61
CA LEU A 307 -8.16 16.58 -4.19
C LEU A 307 -7.52 17.51 -3.16
N SER A 308 -6.79 16.93 -2.21
CA SER A 308 -6.05 17.63 -1.17
C SER A 308 -4.91 18.48 -1.72
N LEU A 309 -4.14 17.95 -2.69
CA LEU A 309 -3.06 18.69 -3.35
C LEU A 309 -3.56 19.90 -4.16
N ASN A 310 -4.77 19.81 -4.70
CA ASN A 310 -5.40 20.91 -5.45
C ASN A 310 -6.07 21.96 -4.56
N ASN A 311 -6.33 21.65 -3.29
CA ASN A 311 -6.99 22.55 -2.32
C ASN A 311 -6.18 22.70 -1.02
N PRO A 312 -4.93 23.22 -1.09
CA PRO A 312 -4.11 23.39 0.10
C PRO A 312 -4.75 24.38 1.08
N ILE A 313 -4.51 24.19 2.38
CA ILE A 313 -4.87 25.22 3.36
C ILE A 313 -3.96 26.42 3.08
N LEU A 314 -4.53 27.53 2.63
CA LEU A 314 -3.79 28.78 2.48
C LEU A 314 -3.30 29.20 3.87
N ASP A 315 -1.99 29.33 4.04
CA ASP A 315 -1.40 29.92 5.23
C ASP A 315 -1.95 31.35 5.40
N GLN A 316 -2.75 31.58 6.44
CA GLN A 316 -3.27 32.90 6.80
C GLN A 316 -2.18 33.91 7.19
N LYS A 317 -0.90 33.51 7.20
CA LYS A 317 0.23 34.39 7.49
C LYS A 317 0.61 35.35 6.36
N ASN A 318 0.18 35.11 5.10
CA ASN A 318 0.53 35.98 3.96
C ASN A 318 -0.62 36.89 3.47
N SER A 319 -1.82 36.83 4.05
CA SER A 319 -2.96 37.68 3.64
C SER A 319 -3.02 39.04 4.36
N LEU A 320 -2.08 39.33 5.26
CA LEU A 320 -2.03 40.61 5.99
C LEU A 320 -1.22 41.70 5.28
N ASP A 321 -0.49 41.38 4.21
CA ASP A 321 0.42 42.34 3.53
C ASP A 321 -0.11 42.90 2.20
N SER A 322 -1.25 42.41 1.69
CA SER A 322 -1.87 42.90 0.45
C SER A 322 -3.00 43.92 0.67
N SER A 323 -3.27 44.34 1.91
CA SER A 323 -4.32 45.32 2.23
C SER A 323 -3.86 46.78 2.17
N ARG A 324 -2.63 47.06 1.75
CA ARG A 324 -2.15 48.43 1.52
C ARG A 324 -1.87 48.68 0.04
N LYS A 325 -2.76 49.49 -0.55
CA LYS A 325 -2.71 50.18 -1.84
C LYS A 325 -3.38 49.46 -3.02
N ASN A 326 -4.69 49.63 -3.12
CA ASN A 326 -5.33 49.82 -4.43
C ASN A 326 -6.52 50.80 -4.30
N PRO A 327 -6.39 52.09 -4.71
CA PRO A 327 -7.38 53.13 -4.43
C PRO A 327 -8.56 53.19 -5.42
N ILE A 328 -8.99 52.06 -6.01
CA ILE A 328 -9.99 52.07 -7.10
C ILE A 328 -11.36 51.50 -6.69
N ILE A 329 -11.51 50.91 -5.50
CA ILE A 329 -12.80 50.36 -5.03
C ILE A 329 -13.39 51.23 -3.91
N LYS A 330 -13.59 52.53 -4.19
CA LYS A 330 -14.39 53.40 -3.33
C LYS A 330 -15.26 54.41 -4.10
N GLN A 331 -15.56 54.10 -5.37
CA GLN A 331 -16.35 54.97 -6.24
C GLN A 331 -17.66 54.31 -6.76
N LEU A 332 -18.09 53.21 -6.14
CA LEU A 332 -19.35 52.51 -6.48
C LEU A 332 -20.37 52.44 -5.33
N GLU A 333 -20.12 53.06 -4.17
CA GLU A 333 -21.07 53.09 -3.04
C GLU A 333 -21.81 54.44 -2.87
N LEU A 334 -21.85 55.28 -3.90
CA LEU A 334 -22.50 56.61 -3.81
C LEU A 334 -23.60 56.87 -4.85
N ALA A 335 -24.17 55.83 -5.47
CA ALA A 335 -25.22 55.97 -6.48
C ALA A 335 -26.50 55.16 -6.20
N LEU A 336 -26.76 54.78 -4.94
CA LEU A 336 -28.01 54.13 -4.52
C LEU A 336 -28.53 54.68 -3.18
N VAL A 337 -28.65 56.01 -3.07
CA VAL A 337 -29.63 56.65 -2.17
C VAL A 337 -30.05 57.98 -2.83
N PHE A 338 -31.35 58.07 -3.14
CA PHE A 338 -32.11 59.14 -3.82
C PHE A 338 -32.11 59.14 -5.35
#